data_AF-A0A844HSS3-F1
#
_entry.id   AF-A0A844HSS3-F1
#
_cell.length_a   1.000
_cell.length_b   1.000
_cell.length_c   1.000
_cell.angle_alpha   90.00
_cell.angle_beta   90.00
_cell.angle_gamma   90.00
#
_symmetry.space_group_name_H-M   'P 1'
#
loop_
_entity.id
_entity.type
_entity.pdbx_description
1 polymer ?
#
loop_
_entity_poly.entity_id
_entity_poly.type
_entity_poly.pdbx_seq_one_letter_code
_entity_poly.pdbx_strand_id
1 'polypeptide(L)'
;MAELERRLANLVRFATITEVDPAAAEAKVTFGGETESAWLRFSTARAGGARIWSPPVPGEQVVILSPMGDTGQGVIIGSLPSDAYPAPSSDGGTYRIDMPGGVSISVVGGSISVTAPGNIIVNGDVVANGISLTRHVHGGVSSGGSQTSGPVG
;
A
#
# COMPACT_ATOMS: atom_id res chain seq x y z
N MET A 1 -18.68 12.74 -36.40
CA MET A 1 -17.35 12.96 -35.81
C MET A 1 -17.42 13.11 -34.28
N ALA A 2 -18.37 13.86 -33.72
CA ALA A 2 -18.51 14.08 -32.27
C ALA A 2 -18.57 12.81 -31.38
N GLU A 3 -19.18 11.71 -31.83
CA GLU A 3 -19.30 10.50 -30.98
C GLU A 3 -17.96 9.76 -30.80
N LEU A 4 -17.11 9.71 -31.83
CA LEU A 4 -15.79 9.10 -31.73
C LEU A 4 -14.90 9.92 -30.78
N GLU A 5 -14.94 11.24 -30.90
CA GLU A 5 -14.21 12.17 -30.03
C GLU A 5 -14.68 12.04 -28.58
N ARG A 6 -15.98 11.94 -28.34
CA ARG A 6 -16.53 11.70 -27.00
C ARG A 6 -16.04 10.38 -26.40
N ARG A 7 -16.04 9.29 -27.17
CA ARG A 7 -15.53 7.99 -26.70
C ARG A 7 -14.03 8.02 -26.43
N LEU A 8 -13.26 8.69 -27.28
CA LEU A 8 -11.82 8.88 -27.08
C LEU A 8 -11.54 9.67 -25.81
N ALA A 9 -12.29 10.76 -25.56
CA ALA A 9 -12.16 11.56 -24.34
C ALA A 9 -12.51 10.77 -23.07
N ASN A 10 -13.42 9.80 -23.16
CA ASN A 10 -13.82 8.97 -22.03
C ASN A 10 -12.94 7.74 -21.80
N LEU A 11 -12.05 7.42 -22.75
CA LEU A 11 -11.25 6.19 -22.71
C LEU A 11 -10.31 6.17 -21.52
N VAL A 12 -9.67 7.30 -21.19
CA VAL A 12 -8.86 7.48 -19.99
C VAL A 12 -9.29 8.76 -19.28
N ARG A 13 -9.65 8.67 -18.00
CA ARG A 13 -10.04 9.83 -17.18
C ARG A 13 -9.35 9.81 -15.83
N PHE A 14 -9.03 10.99 -15.29
CA PHE A 14 -8.68 11.11 -13.87
C PHE A 14 -9.95 11.25 -13.05
N ALA A 15 -9.97 10.63 -11.87
CA ALA A 15 -11.10 10.68 -10.97
C ALA A 15 -10.63 10.66 -9.51
N THR A 16 -11.55 10.97 -8.59
CA THR A 16 -11.32 10.89 -7.15
C THR A 16 -12.27 9.86 -6.55
N ILE A 17 -11.75 8.97 -5.71
CA ILE A 17 -12.53 7.95 -5.01
C ILE A 17 -13.50 8.63 -4.03
N THR A 18 -14.77 8.25 -4.07
CA THR A 18 -15.81 8.76 -3.15
C THR A 18 -16.27 7.71 -2.16
N GLU A 19 -16.37 6.46 -2.59
CA GLU A 19 -16.84 5.33 -1.79
C GLU A 19 -16.09 4.06 -2.19
N VAL A 20 -15.85 3.14 -1.25
CA VAL A 20 -15.12 1.88 -1.49
C VAL A 20 -15.87 0.74 -0.82
N ASP A 21 -16.09 -0.35 -1.55
CA ASP A 21 -16.51 -1.66 -1.03
C ASP A 21 -15.34 -2.64 -1.17
N PRO A 22 -14.55 -2.84 -0.10
CA PRO A 22 -13.44 -3.77 -0.10
C PRO A 22 -13.87 -5.23 -0.30
N ALA A 23 -15.08 -5.62 0.09
CA ALA A 23 -15.54 -7.01 -0.04
C ALA A 23 -15.86 -7.36 -1.50
N ALA A 24 -16.36 -6.40 -2.27
CA ALA A 24 -16.61 -6.53 -3.71
C ALA A 24 -15.38 -6.22 -4.59
N ALA A 25 -14.32 -5.63 -4.01
CA ALA A 25 -13.20 -5.04 -4.75
C ALA A 25 -13.64 -3.95 -5.74
N GLU A 26 -14.60 -3.13 -5.30
CA GLU A 26 -15.22 -2.07 -6.09
C GLU A 26 -15.11 -0.72 -5.36
N ALA A 27 -15.15 0.36 -6.15
CA ALA A 27 -15.21 1.73 -5.65
C ALA A 27 -16.04 2.60 -6.59
N LYS A 28 -16.60 3.67 -6.04
CA LYS A 28 -17.19 4.77 -6.81
C LYS A 28 -16.20 5.92 -6.91
N VAL A 29 -16.31 6.66 -8.00
CA VAL A 29 -15.51 7.85 -8.24
C VAL A 29 -16.35 9.03 -8.71
N THR A 30 -15.83 10.23 -8.51
CA THR A 30 -16.29 11.45 -9.17
C THR A 30 -15.21 11.98 -10.11
N PHE A 31 -15.64 12.59 -11.22
CA PHE A 31 -14.74 13.20 -12.21
C PHE A 31 -14.62 14.72 -12.03
N GLY A 32 -14.74 15.22 -10.78
CA GLY A 32 -14.59 16.64 -10.46
C GLY A 32 -15.90 17.43 -10.41
N GLY A 33 -16.90 16.92 -9.69
CA GLY A 33 -18.20 17.59 -9.50
C GLY A 33 -19.32 17.07 -10.40
N GLU A 34 -19.02 16.09 -11.25
CA GLU A 34 -20.02 15.27 -11.93
C GLU A 34 -20.73 14.32 -10.95
N THR A 35 -21.87 13.77 -11.37
CA THR A 35 -22.52 12.65 -10.70
C THR A 35 -21.54 11.49 -10.51
N GLU A 36 -21.65 10.80 -9.37
CA GLU A 36 -20.83 9.63 -9.08
C GLU A 36 -20.97 8.55 -10.16
N SER A 37 -19.89 7.79 -10.37
CA SER A 37 -19.91 6.62 -11.23
C SER A 37 -20.78 5.50 -10.65
N ALA A 38 -21.07 4.49 -11.48
CA ALA A 38 -21.43 3.17 -10.96
C ALA A 38 -20.27 2.57 -10.14
N TRP A 39 -20.51 1.44 -9.48
CA TRP A 39 -19.43 0.66 -8.86
C TRP A 39 -18.47 0.14 -9.93
N LEU A 40 -17.20 0.52 -9.80
CA LEU A 40 -16.13 0.13 -10.71
C LEU A 40 -15.13 -0.74 -9.95
N ARG A 41 -14.65 -1.81 -10.58
CA ARG A 41 -13.56 -2.60 -10.00
C ARG A 41 -12.27 -1.79 -9.97
N PHE A 42 -11.46 -1.99 -8.93
CA PHE A 42 -10.10 -1.46 -8.88
C PHE A 42 -9.05 -2.53 -9.11
N SER A 43 -7.98 -2.16 -9.82
CA SER A 43 -6.85 -3.02 -10.08
C SER A 43 -6.03 -3.26 -8.81
N THR A 44 -5.44 -4.44 -8.68
CA THR A 44 -4.34 -4.72 -7.75
C THR A 44 -3.07 -5.03 -8.54
N ALA A 45 -1.90 -4.82 -7.93
CA ALA A 45 -0.61 -5.19 -8.51
C ALA A 45 -0.55 -6.67 -8.93
N ARG A 46 -1.20 -7.59 -8.18
CA ARG A 46 -1.28 -9.03 -8.53
C ARG A 46 -2.60 -9.65 -8.04
N ALA A 47 -3.28 -10.38 -8.93
CA ALA A 47 -4.55 -11.06 -8.65
C ALA A 47 -4.53 -12.59 -8.92
N GLY A 48 -3.33 -13.18 -9.11
CA GLY A 48 -3.15 -14.59 -9.49
C GLY A 48 -2.70 -15.46 -8.32
N GLY A 49 -1.68 -16.30 -8.54
CA GLY A 49 -1.06 -17.11 -7.48
C GLY A 49 -0.43 -16.25 -6.37
N ALA A 50 0.23 -15.15 -6.75
CA ALA A 50 0.52 -14.06 -5.83
C ALA A 50 -0.67 -13.09 -5.82
N ARG A 51 -1.07 -12.65 -4.62
CA ARG A 51 -2.19 -11.72 -4.41
C ARG A 51 -1.73 -10.57 -3.55
N ILE A 52 -2.01 -9.35 -3.99
CA ILE A 52 -1.75 -8.13 -3.23
C ILE A 52 -3.11 -7.51 -2.93
N TRP A 53 -3.34 -7.14 -1.68
CA TRP A 53 -4.56 -6.46 -1.28
C TRP A 53 -4.20 -5.08 -0.72
N SER A 54 -4.61 -4.05 -1.45
CA SER A 54 -4.38 -2.65 -1.13
C SER A 54 -5.53 -1.84 -1.74
N PRO A 55 -6.72 -1.86 -1.11
CA PRO A 55 -7.86 -1.12 -1.63
C PRO A 55 -7.57 0.38 -1.62
N PRO A 56 -8.10 1.15 -2.58
CA PRO A 56 -8.02 2.60 -2.53
C PRO A 56 -8.83 3.15 -1.36
N VAL A 57 -8.67 4.44 -1.05
CA VAL A 57 -9.43 5.14 0.00
C VAL A 57 -10.17 6.36 -0.54
N PRO A 58 -11.29 6.80 0.10
CA PRO A 58 -11.94 8.05 -0.27
C PRO A 58 -10.99 9.25 -0.29
N GLY A 59 -11.10 10.09 -1.32
CA GLY A 59 -10.21 11.24 -1.56
C GLY A 59 -8.95 10.91 -2.38
N GLU A 60 -8.64 9.64 -2.61
CA GLU A 60 -7.50 9.23 -3.43
C GLU A 60 -7.74 9.56 -4.91
N GLN A 61 -6.72 10.11 -5.58
CA GLN A 61 -6.78 10.41 -7.01
C GLN A 61 -6.35 9.18 -7.80
N VAL A 62 -7.14 8.82 -8.81
CA VAL A 62 -6.96 7.59 -9.58
C VAL A 62 -7.14 7.83 -11.08
N VAL A 63 -6.71 6.84 -11.87
CA VAL A 63 -6.94 6.80 -13.32
C VAL A 63 -8.02 5.76 -13.61
N ILE A 64 -8.98 6.09 -14.48
CA ILE A 64 -10.02 5.19 -14.97
C ILE A 64 -9.74 4.87 -16.42
N LEU A 65 -9.70 3.58 -16.75
CA LEU A 65 -9.71 3.08 -18.12
C LEU A 65 -11.12 2.60 -18.44
N SER A 66 -11.75 3.21 -19.45
CA SER A 66 -13.10 2.90 -19.89
C SER A 66 -13.06 2.21 -21.25
N PRO A 67 -13.22 0.87 -21.32
CA PRO A 67 -13.26 0.15 -22.59
C PRO A 67 -14.29 0.77 -23.54
N MET A 68 -13.89 1.02 -24.79
CA MET A 68 -14.73 1.66 -25.82
C MET A 68 -15.28 3.05 -25.45
N GLY A 69 -14.75 3.70 -24.41
CA GLY A 69 -15.24 4.98 -23.91
C GLY A 69 -16.52 4.89 -23.06
N ASP A 70 -16.91 3.70 -22.61
CA ASP A 70 -18.04 3.48 -21.71
C ASP A 70 -17.59 3.56 -20.25
N THR A 71 -17.90 4.68 -19.60
CA THR A 71 -17.55 4.94 -18.21
C THR A 71 -18.28 4.02 -17.22
N GLY A 72 -19.41 3.41 -17.62
CA GLY A 72 -20.11 2.41 -16.82
C GLY A 72 -19.39 1.07 -16.74
N GLN A 73 -18.45 0.81 -17.66
CA GLN A 73 -17.56 -0.37 -17.65
C GLN A 73 -16.12 -0.01 -17.26
N GLY A 74 -15.93 1.16 -16.65
CA GLY A 74 -14.62 1.63 -16.24
C GLY A 74 -13.93 0.67 -15.26
N VAL A 75 -12.60 0.65 -15.32
CA VAL A 75 -11.75 -0.02 -14.35
C VAL A 75 -10.80 1.02 -13.78
N ILE A 76 -10.70 1.08 -12.46
CA ILE A 76 -9.73 1.94 -11.78
C ILE A 76 -8.35 1.29 -11.93
N ILE A 77 -7.44 1.98 -12.62
CA ILE A 77 -6.10 1.51 -12.96
C ILE A 77 -5.03 2.40 -12.33
N GLY A 78 -4.72 2.11 -11.07
CA GLY A 78 -3.67 2.78 -10.33
C GLY A 78 -4.07 4.10 -9.68
N SER A 79 -3.12 4.65 -8.95
CA SER A 79 -3.28 5.77 -8.03
C SER A 79 -2.23 6.83 -8.32
N LEU A 80 -2.58 8.09 -8.09
CA LEU A 80 -1.73 9.25 -8.32
C LEU A 80 -1.55 10.01 -7.00
N PRO A 81 -0.32 10.43 -6.66
CA PRO A 81 -0.11 11.39 -5.59
C PRO A 81 -0.92 12.66 -5.84
N SER A 82 -1.51 13.21 -4.78
CA SER A 82 -2.34 14.41 -4.81
C SER A 82 -2.13 15.25 -3.55
N ASP A 83 -2.77 16.42 -3.47
CA ASP A 83 -2.71 17.24 -2.25
C ASP A 83 -3.31 16.53 -1.02
N ALA A 84 -4.33 15.68 -1.23
CA ALA A 84 -4.93 14.89 -0.16
C ALA A 84 -4.03 13.72 0.28
N TYR A 85 -3.31 13.13 -0.68
CA TYR A 85 -2.42 11.99 -0.47
C TYR A 85 -1.08 12.21 -1.19
N PRO A 86 -0.17 13.01 -0.59
CA PRO A 86 1.10 13.34 -1.21
C PRO A 86 2.04 12.13 -1.28
N ALA A 87 3.05 12.23 -2.14
CA ALA A 87 4.10 11.20 -2.22
C ALA A 87 4.81 11.03 -0.86
N PRO A 88 5.11 9.79 -0.42
CA PRO A 88 5.68 9.53 0.90
C PRO A 88 7.18 9.90 1.01
N SER A 89 7.82 10.28 -0.10
CA SER A 89 9.20 10.77 -0.15
C SER A 89 9.39 11.72 -1.32
N SER A 90 10.28 12.69 -1.15
CA SER A 90 10.79 13.55 -2.23
C SER A 90 12.16 13.09 -2.75
N ASP A 91 12.76 12.07 -2.14
CA ASP A 91 14.04 11.48 -2.56
C ASP A 91 13.83 10.38 -3.61
N GLY A 92 14.37 10.59 -4.82
CA GLY A 92 14.32 9.63 -5.92
C GLY A 92 15.13 8.35 -5.69
N GLY A 93 16.01 8.32 -4.68
CA GLY A 93 16.75 7.12 -4.26
C GLY A 93 15.99 6.23 -3.27
N THR A 94 14.79 6.64 -2.84
CA THR A 94 14.02 5.95 -1.82
C THR A 94 12.91 5.09 -2.43
N TYR A 95 12.89 3.80 -2.11
CA TYR A 95 11.70 2.96 -2.28
C TYR A 95 10.97 2.88 -0.95
N ARG A 96 9.72 3.37 -0.87
CA ARG A 96 8.97 3.47 0.39
C ARG A 96 7.50 3.07 0.20
N ILE A 97 6.99 2.32 1.17
CA ILE A 97 5.57 1.96 1.29
C ILE A 97 5.08 2.46 2.65
N ASP A 98 4.11 3.36 2.63
CA ASP A 98 3.44 3.87 3.84
C ASP A 98 2.07 3.22 3.97
N MET A 99 1.76 2.80 5.18
CA MET A 99 0.55 2.08 5.53
C MET A 99 -0.16 2.78 6.70
N PRO A 100 -1.49 2.61 6.84
CA PRO A 100 -2.24 3.18 7.96
C PRO A 100 -1.65 2.82 9.33
N GLY A 101 -1.80 3.72 10.30
CA GLY A 101 -1.25 3.53 11.65
C GLY A 101 0.24 3.86 11.77
N GLY A 102 0.82 4.57 10.80
CA GLY A 102 2.23 5.00 10.82
C GLY A 102 3.23 3.88 10.53
N VAL A 103 2.76 2.76 9.97
CA VAL A 103 3.62 1.65 9.56
C VAL A 103 4.27 2.00 8.23
N SER A 104 5.58 1.76 8.10
CA SER A 104 6.28 1.95 6.83
C SER A 104 7.44 0.98 6.63
N ILE A 105 7.73 0.71 5.36
CA ILE A 105 8.94 0.00 4.94
C ILE A 105 9.66 0.91 3.94
N SER A 106 10.94 1.16 4.15
CA SER A 106 11.75 1.95 3.22
C SER A 106 13.09 1.31 2.93
N VAL A 107 13.55 1.40 1.68
CA VAL A 107 14.87 0.97 1.24
C VAL A 107 15.63 2.19 0.71
N VAL A 108 16.75 2.52 1.35
CA VAL A 108 17.57 3.69 1.04
C VAL A 108 19.04 3.37 1.30
N GLY A 109 19.92 3.65 0.33
CA GLY A 109 21.37 3.54 0.54
C GLY A 109 21.86 2.16 1.02
N GLY A 110 21.21 1.08 0.59
CA GLY A 110 21.53 -0.29 1.01
C GLY A 110 20.94 -0.71 2.37
N SER A 111 20.19 0.17 3.04
CA SER A 111 19.50 -0.11 4.30
C SER A 111 18.02 -0.37 4.06
N ILE A 112 17.43 -1.28 4.83
CA ILE A 112 15.99 -1.46 4.95
C ILE A 112 15.57 -0.99 6.34
N SER A 113 14.63 -0.06 6.40
CA SER A 113 14.02 0.40 7.65
C SER A 113 12.57 -0.07 7.70
N VAL A 114 12.19 -0.67 8.83
CA VAL A 114 10.81 -1.06 9.13
C VAL A 114 10.36 -0.26 10.35
N THR A 115 9.34 0.56 10.19
CA THR A 115 8.72 1.31 11.27
C THR A 115 7.36 0.69 11.57
N ALA A 116 7.15 0.30 12.82
CA ALA A 116 5.86 -0.15 13.33
C ALA A 116 5.66 0.47 14.72
N PRO A 117 4.73 1.44 14.89
CA PRO A 117 4.46 2.03 16.20
C PRO A 117 3.94 1.02 17.25
N GLY A 118 3.44 -0.12 16.79
CA GLY A 118 3.11 -1.27 17.63
C GLY A 118 4.26 -2.30 17.66
N ASN A 119 3.91 -3.56 17.47
CA ASN A 119 4.87 -4.68 17.54
C ASN A 119 5.26 -5.18 16.16
N ILE A 120 6.48 -5.70 16.05
CA ILE A 120 6.89 -6.60 14.97
C ILE A 120 6.93 -8.02 15.54
N ILE A 121 6.09 -8.91 15.01
CA ILE A 121 6.01 -10.31 15.45
C ILE A 121 6.81 -11.17 14.47
N VAL A 122 7.86 -11.84 14.98
CA VAL A 122 8.69 -12.78 14.20
C VAL A 122 8.52 -14.17 14.79
N ASN A 123 7.90 -15.09 14.03
CA ASN A 123 7.65 -16.47 14.49
C ASN A 123 8.91 -17.35 14.41
N GLY A 124 9.87 -16.96 13.57
CA GLY A 124 11.17 -17.61 13.46
C GLY A 124 12.24 -16.92 14.30
N ASP A 125 13.47 -17.40 14.18
CA ASP A 125 14.62 -16.77 14.80
C ASP A 125 14.98 -15.45 14.10
N VAL A 126 15.44 -14.47 14.86
CA VAL A 126 16.05 -13.25 14.32
C VAL A 126 17.55 -13.47 14.32
N VAL A 127 18.17 -13.46 13.14
CA VAL A 127 19.61 -13.66 13.00
C VAL A 127 20.27 -12.35 12.57
N ALA A 128 21.16 -11.81 13.41
CA ALA A 128 21.90 -10.59 13.13
C ALA A 128 23.40 -10.89 13.07
N ASN A 129 24.04 -10.63 11.93
CA ASN A 129 25.46 -10.94 11.70
C ASN A 129 25.82 -12.40 12.03
N GLY A 130 24.93 -13.34 11.69
CA GLY A 130 25.08 -14.77 12.00
C GLY A 130 24.74 -15.17 13.44
N ILE A 131 24.38 -14.23 14.31
CA ILE A 131 24.02 -14.49 15.72
C ILE A 131 22.50 -14.65 15.86
N SER A 132 22.10 -15.80 16.40
CA SER A 132 20.71 -16.17 16.69
C SER A 132 20.19 -15.46 17.93
N LEU A 133 19.07 -14.74 17.83
CA LEU A 133 18.44 -14.11 18.99
C LEU A 133 17.96 -15.15 20.00
N THR A 134 17.45 -16.29 19.55
CA THR A 134 16.93 -17.35 20.43
C THR A 134 18.00 -18.29 20.99
N ARG A 135 19.21 -18.33 20.42
CA ARG A 135 20.26 -19.29 20.77
C ARG A 135 21.62 -18.67 21.10
N HIS A 136 21.75 -17.35 21.08
CA HIS A 136 23.01 -16.70 21.47
C HIS A 136 23.35 -17.00 22.93
N VAL A 137 24.65 -17.03 23.20
CA VAL A 137 25.20 -17.23 24.54
C VAL A 137 25.87 -15.94 25.01
N HIS A 138 25.88 -15.72 26.32
CA HIS A 138 26.55 -14.58 26.93
C HIS A 138 27.90 -15.02 27.52
N GLY A 139 28.97 -14.29 27.20
CA GLY A 139 30.29 -14.50 27.81
C GLY A 139 30.40 -13.84 29.19
N GLY A 140 31.31 -14.32 30.03
CA GLY A 140 31.59 -13.71 31.34
C GLY A 140 30.55 -13.99 32.44
N VAL A 141 29.60 -14.89 32.19
CA VAL A 141 28.63 -15.35 33.17
C VAL A 141 28.73 -16.87 33.35
N SER A 142 28.56 -17.35 34.58
CA SER A 142 28.43 -18.78 34.87
C SER A 142 26.97 -19.20 34.66
N SER A 143 26.75 -20.32 33.98
CA SER A 143 25.41 -20.91 33.85
C SER A 143 24.85 -21.27 35.22
N GLY A 144 23.61 -20.90 35.50
CA GLY A 144 22.91 -21.20 36.76
C GLY A 144 21.42 -21.45 36.53
N GLY A 145 20.71 -21.90 37.58
CA GLY A 145 19.29 -22.26 37.50
C GLY A 145 18.31 -21.13 37.78
N SER A 146 18.78 -19.94 38.15
CA SER A 146 17.92 -18.80 38.48
C SER A 146 17.38 -18.14 37.21
N GLN A 147 16.09 -17.76 37.22
CA GLN A 147 15.53 -16.87 36.21
C GLN A 147 15.79 -15.42 36.61
N THR A 148 16.32 -14.62 35.70
CA THR A 148 16.45 -13.18 35.91
C THR A 148 15.12 -12.49 35.57
N SER A 149 14.93 -11.26 36.05
CA SER A 149 13.96 -10.34 35.45
C SER A 149 14.33 -10.06 33.99
N GLY A 150 13.44 -9.38 33.26
CA GLY A 150 13.73 -8.93 31.90
C GLY A 150 14.96 -8.00 31.84
N PRO A 151 15.60 -7.86 30.66
CA PRO A 151 16.70 -6.91 30.48
C PRO A 151 16.30 -5.52 30.96
N VAL A 152 17.18 -4.87 31.73
CA VAL A 152 17.04 -3.43 32.01
C VAL A 152 17.52 -2.68 30.78
N GLY A 153 16.68 -1.79 30.26
CA GLY A 153 17.00 -0.90 29.14
C GLY A 153 17.96 0.21 29.54
#